data_AF-A0A2Y9KQY6-F1
#
_entry.id   AF-A0A2Y9KQY6-F1
#
_cell.length_a   1.000
_cell.length_b   1.000
_cell.length_c   1.000
_cell.angle_alpha   90.00
_cell.angle_beta   90.00
_cell.angle_gamma   90.00
#
_symmetry.space_group_name_H-M   'P 1'
#
loop_
_entity.id
_entity.type
_entity.pdbx_description
1 polymer ?
#
loop_
_entity_poly.entity_id
_entity_poly.type
_entity_poly.pdbx_seq_one_letter_code
_entity_poly.pdbx_strand_id
1 'polypeptide(L)'
;MRLWLVLLLSFPGCFSIKGPESVRGLEGGSVSVQCQYTPVWETYKKWWCRGADWESCHTLVETDGSEQETKVDRVSIRDNRSHLLFTVTMEEVRQSDTDTYWCGISRYGTDRGASIKVTIDPVDMVLSTSVSPRSRTTTSRRTGVTSNSYIRNHYVLLAFLKVSVLLMLVGAIFWLKGSQQRLPIYMNLSSDLVRDTAP
;
A
#
# COMPACT_ATOMS: atom_id res chain seq x y z
N MET A 1 3.92 27.15 20.95
CA MET A 1 4.57 27.14 19.61
C MET A 1 5.29 25.82 19.28
N ARG A 2 4.93 24.67 19.89
CA ARG A 2 5.55 23.35 19.59
C ARG A 2 4.60 22.35 18.92
N LEU A 3 3.37 22.75 18.63
CA LEU A 3 2.36 21.88 18.02
C LEU A 3 2.43 21.87 16.48
N TRP A 4 3.01 22.91 15.86
CA TRP A 4 3.22 22.98 14.41
C TRP A 4 4.39 22.10 13.91
N LEU A 5 5.32 21.71 14.80
CA LEU A 5 6.40 20.77 14.46
C LEU A 5 5.90 19.32 14.33
N VAL A 6 4.78 18.98 14.99
CA VAL A 6 4.18 17.63 14.90
C VAL A 6 3.41 17.47 13.58
N LEU A 7 2.88 18.56 13.03
CA LEU A 7 2.20 18.55 11.73
C LEU A 7 3.16 18.37 10.54
N LEU A 8 4.44 18.76 10.69
CA LEU A 8 5.49 18.58 9.68
C LEU A 8 6.13 17.18 9.69
N LEU A 9 5.85 16.36 10.72
CA LEU A 9 6.24 14.95 10.75
C LEU A 9 5.16 14.02 10.17
N SER A 10 4.07 14.61 9.68
CA SER A 10 3.02 13.89 8.95
C SER A 10 3.29 14.05 7.46
N PHE A 11 3.38 12.93 6.73
CA PHE A 11 3.61 12.79 5.28
C PHE A 11 5.10 12.77 4.86
N PRO A 12 5.69 11.57 4.90
CA PRO A 12 5.63 10.74 3.71
C PRO A 12 4.63 9.62 3.94
N GLY A 13 3.63 9.51 3.05
CA GLY A 13 2.91 8.26 2.89
C GLY A 13 3.93 7.19 2.50
N CYS A 14 4.47 6.48 3.49
CA CYS A 14 5.65 5.65 3.27
C CYS A 14 5.18 4.24 2.93
N PHE A 15 5.00 3.99 1.64
CA PHE A 15 4.74 2.66 1.11
C PHE A 15 5.80 1.69 1.67
N SER A 16 5.33 0.71 2.44
CA SER A 16 6.12 -0.36 3.08
C SER A 16 7.01 -1.12 2.09
N ILE A 17 6.61 -1.10 0.81
CA ILE A 17 7.22 -1.78 -0.31
C ILE A 17 7.04 -0.95 -1.58
N LYS A 18 8.03 -0.96 -2.47
CA LYS A 18 8.02 -0.27 -3.76
C LYS A 18 8.49 -1.22 -4.85
N GLY A 19 7.82 -1.21 -5.99
CA GLY A 19 8.20 -1.95 -7.19
C GLY A 19 8.05 -1.07 -8.43
N PRO A 20 8.43 -1.58 -9.61
CA PRO A 20 8.16 -0.89 -10.87
C PRO A 20 6.65 -0.79 -11.12
N GLU A 21 6.20 0.26 -11.79
CA GLU A 21 4.78 0.40 -12.17
C GLU A 21 4.36 -0.67 -13.20
N SER A 22 5.26 -0.98 -14.12
CA SER A 22 5.06 -2.01 -15.14
C SER A 22 6.37 -2.64 -15.58
N VAL A 23 6.27 -3.86 -16.09
CA VAL A 23 7.37 -4.58 -16.74
C VAL A 23 6.85 -5.25 -18.00
N ARG A 24 7.73 -5.39 -18.99
CA ARG A 24 7.43 -6.09 -20.25
C ARG A 24 8.38 -7.26 -20.44
N GLY A 25 7.85 -8.34 -21.00
CA GLY A 25 8.62 -9.52 -21.39
C GLY A 25 8.27 -9.94 -22.80
N LEU A 26 9.17 -10.66 -23.45
CA LEU A 26 8.87 -11.33 -24.71
C LEU A 26 8.41 -12.75 -24.42
N GLU A 27 7.39 -13.21 -25.13
CA GLU A 27 6.91 -14.59 -25.03
C GLU A 27 8.05 -15.61 -25.25
N GLY A 28 8.09 -16.64 -24.39
CA GLY A 28 9.17 -17.63 -24.29
C GLY A 28 10.41 -17.14 -23.52
N GLY A 29 10.51 -15.84 -23.22
CA GLY A 29 11.61 -15.24 -22.47
C GLY A 29 11.44 -15.28 -20.95
N SER A 30 12.08 -14.34 -20.27
CA SER A 30 11.99 -14.17 -18.81
C SER A 30 11.69 -12.73 -18.44
N VAL A 31 10.96 -12.53 -17.34
CA VAL A 31 10.68 -11.23 -16.72
C VAL A 31 11.17 -11.23 -15.29
N SER A 32 11.96 -10.23 -14.91
CA SER A 32 12.40 -10.04 -13.53
C SER A 32 11.82 -8.75 -12.94
N VAL A 33 11.33 -8.85 -11.71
CA VAL A 33 10.74 -7.75 -10.95
C VAL A 33 11.50 -7.60 -9.65
N GLN A 34 11.93 -6.37 -9.35
CA GLN A 34 12.60 -6.04 -8.08
C GLN A 34 11.68 -5.20 -7.21
N CYS A 35 11.53 -5.61 -5.96
CA CYS A 35 10.68 -4.95 -4.99
C CYS A 35 11.47 -4.57 -3.73
N GLN A 36 11.64 -3.27 -3.54
CA GLN A 36 12.34 -2.68 -2.40
C GLN A 36 11.40 -2.58 -1.20
N TYR A 37 11.92 -2.80 0.00
CA TYR A 37 11.17 -2.69 1.24
C TYR A 37 11.98 -1.93 2.31
N THR A 38 11.30 -1.54 3.39
CA THR A 38 11.96 -0.84 4.52
C THR A 38 12.56 -1.85 5.52
N PRO A 39 13.63 -1.50 6.26
CA PRO A 39 14.37 -2.44 7.12
C PRO A 39 13.52 -3.23 8.12
N VAL A 40 12.41 -2.67 8.58
CA VAL A 40 11.50 -3.34 9.52
C VAL A 40 10.91 -4.66 8.99
N TRP A 41 10.96 -4.89 7.66
CA TRP A 41 10.43 -6.08 7.00
C TRP A 41 11.50 -7.10 6.58
N GLU A 42 12.75 -6.91 7.00
CA GLU A 42 13.88 -7.74 6.59
C GLU A 42 13.65 -9.25 6.84
N THR A 43 13.14 -9.61 8.01
CA THR A 43 12.93 -11.02 8.42
C THR A 43 11.57 -11.58 8.02
N TYR A 44 10.71 -10.78 7.39
CA TYR A 44 9.36 -11.20 7.01
C TYR A 44 9.38 -11.97 5.70
N LYS A 45 8.45 -12.91 5.54
CA LYS A 45 8.30 -13.61 4.25
C LYS A 45 7.88 -12.64 3.15
N LYS A 46 8.42 -12.87 1.96
CA LYS A 46 8.13 -12.10 0.75
C LYS A 46 7.34 -12.98 -0.21
N TRP A 47 6.37 -12.43 -0.92
CA TRP A 47 5.56 -13.21 -1.86
C TRP A 47 5.24 -12.46 -3.14
N TRP A 48 4.94 -13.24 -4.17
CA TRP A 48 4.50 -12.79 -5.48
C TRP A 48 3.09 -13.29 -5.76
N CYS A 49 2.20 -12.38 -6.12
CA CYS A 49 0.78 -12.67 -6.30
C CYS A 49 0.29 -12.23 -7.65
N ARG A 50 -0.68 -12.95 -8.20
CA ARG A 50 -1.31 -12.65 -9.49
C ARG A 50 -2.79 -12.35 -9.33
N GLY A 51 -3.25 -11.25 -9.92
CA GLY A 51 -4.65 -10.87 -9.95
C GLY A 51 -4.85 -9.36 -9.74
N ALA A 52 -5.94 -8.83 -10.31
CA ALA A 52 -6.26 -7.41 -10.21
C ALA A 52 -6.65 -6.95 -8.80
N ASP A 53 -7.27 -7.83 -8.01
CA ASP A 53 -7.66 -7.55 -6.63
C ASP A 53 -6.59 -8.08 -5.66
N TRP A 54 -6.08 -7.19 -4.79
CA TRP A 54 -5.07 -7.51 -3.80
C TRP A 54 -5.57 -8.52 -2.76
N GLU A 55 -6.83 -8.45 -2.35
CA GLU A 55 -7.36 -9.26 -1.24
C GLU A 55 -7.58 -10.73 -1.64
N SER A 56 -7.76 -10.98 -2.95
CA SER A 56 -8.07 -12.31 -3.49
C SER A 56 -7.09 -12.74 -4.58
N CYS A 57 -5.94 -12.09 -4.72
CA CYS A 57 -4.94 -12.49 -5.70
C CYS A 57 -4.42 -13.91 -5.37
N HIS A 58 -3.98 -14.63 -6.40
CA HIS A 58 -3.42 -15.96 -6.25
C HIS A 58 -1.91 -15.86 -6.00
N THR A 59 -1.46 -16.24 -4.80
CA THR A 59 -0.03 -16.30 -4.46
C THR A 59 0.65 -17.40 -5.28
N LEU A 60 1.60 -17.01 -6.13
CA LEU A 60 2.35 -17.91 -7.00
C LEU A 60 3.58 -18.49 -6.30
N VAL A 61 4.28 -17.68 -5.51
CA VAL A 61 5.46 -18.10 -4.76
C VAL A 61 5.65 -17.22 -3.52
N GLU A 62 6.16 -17.80 -2.43
CA GLU A 62 6.50 -17.13 -1.17
C GLU A 62 7.87 -17.62 -0.71
N THR A 63 8.68 -16.76 -0.09
CA THR A 63 9.91 -17.18 0.61
C THR A 63 9.58 -17.87 1.92
N ASP A 64 10.44 -18.76 2.39
CA ASP A 64 10.32 -19.36 3.73
C ASP A 64 10.67 -18.38 4.88
N GLY A 65 11.02 -17.14 4.53
CA GLY A 65 11.51 -16.12 5.45
C GLY A 65 13.03 -16.00 5.45
N SER A 66 13.76 -16.84 4.71
CA SER A 66 15.21 -16.75 4.50
C SER A 66 15.57 -16.03 3.19
N GLU A 67 16.88 -15.89 2.91
CA GLU A 67 17.41 -15.36 1.64
C GLU A 67 17.65 -16.47 0.59
N GLN A 68 17.27 -17.71 0.90
CA GLN A 68 17.31 -18.81 -0.06
C GLN A 68 16.27 -18.59 -1.15
N GLU A 69 16.65 -18.85 -2.40
CA GLU A 69 15.71 -18.80 -3.50
C GLU A 69 14.64 -19.89 -3.34
N THR A 70 13.38 -19.50 -3.46
CA THR A 70 12.24 -20.42 -3.53
C THR A 70 11.67 -20.38 -4.94
N LYS A 71 11.40 -21.54 -5.54
CA LYS A 71 10.86 -21.66 -6.89
C LYS A 71 9.64 -22.58 -6.90
N VAL A 72 8.56 -22.12 -7.52
CA VAL A 72 7.35 -22.90 -7.80
C VAL A 72 7.04 -22.74 -9.28
N ASP A 73 6.94 -23.86 -10.00
CA ASP A 73 6.80 -23.91 -11.45
C ASP A 73 7.86 -23.05 -12.17
N ARG A 74 7.41 -22.03 -12.91
CA ARG A 74 8.23 -21.10 -13.68
C ARG A 74 8.56 -19.81 -12.93
N VAL A 75 8.22 -19.72 -11.64
CA VAL A 75 8.37 -18.48 -10.86
C VAL A 75 9.32 -18.71 -9.69
N SER A 76 10.42 -17.96 -9.65
CA SER A 76 11.33 -17.92 -8.50
C SER A 76 11.24 -16.59 -7.76
N ILE A 77 11.51 -16.63 -6.46
CA ILE A 77 11.61 -15.47 -5.58
C ILE A 77 12.83 -15.62 -4.67
N ARG A 78 13.56 -14.52 -4.51
CA ARG A 78 14.72 -14.46 -3.62
C ARG A 78 14.80 -13.12 -2.92
N ASP A 79 14.94 -13.16 -1.61
CA ASP A 79 15.20 -11.97 -0.80
C ASP A 79 16.69 -11.64 -0.75
N ASN A 80 17.01 -10.35 -0.78
CA ASN A 80 18.34 -9.80 -0.53
C ASN A 80 18.21 -8.73 0.56
N ARG A 81 18.48 -9.14 1.80
CA ARG A 81 18.35 -8.31 3.00
C ARG A 81 19.39 -7.20 3.04
N SER A 82 20.59 -7.47 2.52
CA SER A 82 21.66 -6.48 2.45
C SER A 82 21.28 -5.28 1.58
N HIS A 83 20.44 -5.49 0.57
CA HIS A 83 19.96 -4.45 -0.34
C HIS A 83 18.50 -4.05 -0.07
N LEU A 84 17.86 -4.66 0.93
CA LEU A 84 16.45 -4.46 1.29
C LEU A 84 15.51 -4.56 0.09
N LEU A 85 15.76 -5.54 -0.78
CA LEU A 85 14.94 -5.81 -1.95
C LEU A 85 14.85 -7.31 -2.17
N PHE A 86 13.70 -7.77 -2.66
CA PHE A 86 13.57 -9.12 -3.18
C PHE A 86 13.33 -9.08 -4.69
N THR A 87 13.79 -10.12 -5.37
CA THR A 87 13.65 -10.28 -6.81
C THR A 87 12.73 -11.45 -7.09
N VAL A 88 11.79 -11.24 -8.00
CA VAL A 88 10.94 -12.28 -8.58
C VAL A 88 11.35 -12.48 -10.03
N THR A 89 11.50 -13.72 -10.48
CA THR A 89 11.78 -14.05 -11.86
C THR A 89 10.71 -15.01 -12.38
N MET A 90 10.07 -14.64 -13.49
CA MET A 90 9.12 -15.47 -14.23
C MET A 90 9.80 -15.95 -15.52
N GLU A 91 9.96 -17.25 -15.68
CA GLU A 91 10.61 -17.88 -16.83
C GLU A 91 9.59 -18.40 -17.85
N GLU A 92 10.03 -18.61 -19.09
CA GLU A 92 9.21 -19.12 -20.21
C GLU A 92 7.84 -18.43 -20.29
N VAL A 93 7.84 -17.10 -20.17
CA VAL A 93 6.62 -16.30 -20.03
C VAL A 93 5.73 -16.45 -21.25
N ARG A 94 4.42 -16.56 -21.04
CA ARG A 94 3.44 -16.73 -22.12
C ARG A 94 2.58 -15.49 -22.24
N GLN A 95 1.94 -15.25 -23.38
CA GLN A 95 1.00 -14.13 -23.51
C GLN A 95 -0.09 -14.16 -22.41
N SER A 96 -0.52 -15.38 -22.03
CA SER A 96 -1.46 -15.61 -20.94
C SER A 96 -0.96 -15.18 -19.56
N ASP A 97 0.33 -14.88 -19.39
CA ASP A 97 0.89 -14.36 -18.13
C ASP A 97 0.73 -12.84 -17.99
N THR A 98 0.22 -12.15 -19.03
CA THR A 98 -0.13 -10.72 -18.95
C THR A 98 -1.23 -10.47 -17.93
N ASP A 99 -0.91 -9.76 -16.86
CA ASP A 99 -1.85 -9.52 -15.76
C ASP A 99 -1.37 -8.36 -14.86
N THR A 100 -2.15 -8.07 -13.82
CA THR A 100 -1.69 -7.32 -12.65
C THR A 100 -1.11 -8.30 -11.64
N TYR A 101 0.04 -7.94 -11.09
CA TYR A 101 0.73 -8.71 -10.06
C TYR A 101 1.05 -7.83 -8.87
N TRP A 102 1.38 -8.48 -7.76
CA TRP A 102 1.73 -7.79 -6.53
C TRP A 102 2.96 -8.38 -5.87
N CYS A 103 3.84 -7.49 -5.44
CA CYS A 103 4.86 -7.79 -4.45
C CYS A 103 4.27 -7.61 -3.06
N GLY A 104 4.35 -8.64 -2.22
CA GLY A 104 3.81 -8.62 -0.86
C GLY A 104 4.79 -9.07 0.21
N ILE A 105 4.45 -8.72 1.46
CA ILE A 105 5.18 -9.07 2.68
C ILE A 105 4.17 -9.68 3.65
N SER A 106 4.41 -10.90 4.13
CA SER A 106 3.45 -11.62 4.98
C SER A 106 3.46 -11.09 6.40
N ARG A 107 2.42 -10.36 6.78
CA ARG A 107 2.27 -9.71 8.08
C ARG A 107 0.80 -9.64 8.49
N TYR A 108 0.55 -9.42 9.78
CA TYR A 108 -0.80 -9.12 10.26
C TYR A 108 -1.21 -7.69 9.87
N GLY A 109 -2.43 -7.51 9.37
CA GLY A 109 -3.01 -6.19 9.06
C GLY A 109 -3.16 -5.90 7.56
N THR A 110 -3.34 -4.61 7.22
CA THR A 110 -3.97 -4.19 5.95
C THR A 110 -3.06 -3.45 4.96
N ASP A 111 -1.74 -3.40 5.15
CA ASP A 111 -0.94 -2.68 4.15
C ASP A 111 -0.89 -3.47 2.84
N ARG A 112 -1.12 -2.71 1.78
CA ARG A 112 -1.10 -3.21 0.42
C ARG A 112 0.34 -3.30 -0.08
N GLY A 113 0.59 -4.32 -0.88
CA GLY A 113 1.84 -4.49 -1.60
C GLY A 113 2.02 -3.48 -2.72
N ALA A 114 3.12 -3.61 -3.45
CA ALA A 114 3.31 -2.84 -4.69
C ALA A 114 2.58 -3.57 -5.83
N SER A 115 1.73 -2.87 -6.58
CA SER A 115 1.08 -3.36 -7.81
C SER A 115 2.00 -3.16 -9.00
N ILE A 116 2.09 -4.17 -9.87
CA ILE A 116 2.92 -4.17 -11.07
C ILE A 116 2.08 -4.67 -12.25
N LYS A 117 2.06 -3.91 -13.34
CA LYS A 117 1.48 -4.39 -14.60
C LYS A 117 2.51 -5.19 -15.39
N VAL A 118 2.30 -6.49 -15.56
CA VAL A 118 3.16 -7.34 -16.40
C VAL A 118 2.50 -7.49 -17.76
N THR A 119 3.24 -7.20 -18.83
CA THR A 119 2.78 -7.35 -20.21
C THR A 119 3.73 -8.24 -20.99
N ILE A 120 3.22 -9.31 -21.60
CA ILE A 120 4.01 -10.21 -22.42
C ILE A 120 3.69 -9.97 -23.89
N ASP A 121 4.71 -9.55 -24.63
CA ASP A 121 4.63 -9.25 -26.05
C ASP A 121 4.87 -10.53 -26.88
N PRO A 122 4.12 -10.74 -27.98
CA PRO A 122 4.32 -11.90 -28.85
C PRO A 122 5.60 -11.75 -29.67
N VAL A 123 6.27 -12.88 -29.97
CA VAL A 123 7.53 -12.91 -30.73
C VAL A 123 7.38 -12.30 -32.13
N ASP A 124 6.24 -12.51 -32.79
CA ASP A 124 5.97 -12.03 -34.15
C ASP A 124 5.91 -10.49 -34.26
N MET A 125 5.67 -9.79 -33.14
CA MET A 125 5.68 -8.33 -33.09
C MET A 125 7.11 -7.77 -33.27
N VAL A 126 8.13 -8.50 -32.82
CA VAL A 126 9.54 -8.10 -32.93
C VAL A 126 10.05 -8.31 -34.35
N LEU A 127 9.70 -9.43 -34.99
CA LEU A 127 10.13 -9.75 -36.36
C LEU A 127 9.53 -8.77 -37.39
N SER A 128 8.35 -8.24 -37.10
CA SER A 128 7.65 -7.26 -37.95
C SER A 128 8.26 -5.84 -37.90
N THR A 129 9.17 -5.55 -36.97
CA THR A 129 9.80 -4.22 -36.85
C THR A 129 10.94 -4.00 -37.86
N SER A 130 11.45 -5.08 -38.47
CA SER A 130 12.53 -5.02 -39.48
C SER A 130 12.06 -4.72 -40.90
N VAL A 131 10.75 -4.75 -41.19
CA VAL A 131 10.22 -4.56 -42.56
C VAL A 131 8.97 -3.67 -42.51
N SER A 132 9.15 -2.38 -42.77
CA SER A 132 8.07 -1.42 -43.09
C SER A 132 7.83 -1.44 -44.61
N PRO A 133 6.60 -1.21 -45.17
CA PRO A 133 5.58 -0.30 -44.62
C PRO A 133 4.08 -0.72 -44.71
N ARG A 134 3.27 0.10 -44.03
CA ARG A 134 1.89 0.54 -44.36
C ARG A 134 0.71 -0.08 -43.57
N SER A 135 0.19 0.76 -42.67
CA SER A 135 -1.22 1.05 -42.35
C SER A 135 -2.28 -0.07 -42.39
N ARG A 136 -2.94 -0.30 -41.24
CA ARG A 136 -4.38 -0.59 -41.24
C ARG A 136 -5.07 -0.05 -39.98
N THR A 137 -5.95 0.91 -40.22
CA THR A 137 -6.90 1.50 -39.26
C THR A 137 -7.97 0.45 -38.93
N THR A 138 -8.34 0.29 -37.66
CA THR A 138 -9.68 -0.19 -37.33
C THR A 138 -10.12 0.39 -36.00
N THR A 139 -11.09 1.29 -36.11
CA THR A 139 -11.86 1.88 -35.01
C THR A 139 -12.70 0.79 -34.34
N SER A 140 -12.57 0.62 -33.02
CA SER A 140 -13.67 0.16 -32.18
C SER A 140 -13.66 0.93 -30.87
N ARG A 141 -14.61 1.85 -30.76
CA ARG A 141 -14.94 2.61 -29.56
C ARG A 141 -16.21 1.99 -28.99
N ARG A 142 -16.14 1.41 -27.79
CA ARG A 142 -17.27 1.31 -26.84
C ARG A 142 -16.74 1.17 -25.41
N THR A 143 -16.67 2.33 -24.76
CA THR A 143 -17.14 2.64 -23.40
C THR A 143 -17.26 1.49 -22.38
N GLY A 144 -16.27 1.41 -21.48
CA GLY A 144 -16.46 0.90 -20.11
C GLY A 144 -16.30 2.07 -19.15
N VAL A 145 -17.41 2.51 -18.56
CA VAL A 145 -17.48 3.63 -17.62
C VAL A 145 -16.77 3.27 -16.31
N THR A 146 -15.93 4.23 -15.90
CA THR A 146 -15.19 4.41 -14.63
C THR A 146 -15.69 3.67 -13.38
N SER A 147 -14.93 2.67 -12.91
CA SER A 147 -14.96 2.20 -11.51
C SER A 147 -13.81 2.74 -10.65
N ASN A 148 -12.74 3.25 -11.28
CA ASN A 148 -11.59 3.82 -10.55
C ASN A 148 -11.89 5.18 -9.89
N SER A 149 -12.88 5.94 -10.42
CA SER A 149 -13.26 7.24 -9.86
C SER A 149 -14.09 7.11 -8.59
N TYR A 150 -14.94 6.09 -8.49
CA TYR A 150 -15.81 5.87 -7.33
C TYR A 150 -15.01 5.42 -6.10
N ILE A 151 -14.08 4.48 -6.30
CA ILE A 151 -13.29 3.88 -5.23
C ILE A 151 -12.34 4.92 -4.60
N ARG A 152 -11.65 5.72 -5.41
CA ARG A 152 -10.79 6.81 -4.92
C ARG A 152 -11.58 7.87 -4.14
N ASN A 153 -12.77 8.24 -4.61
CA ASN A 153 -13.62 9.21 -3.90
C ASN A 153 -14.14 8.64 -2.56
N HIS A 154 -14.48 7.35 -2.51
CA HIS A 154 -14.89 6.68 -1.27
C HIS A 154 -13.78 6.70 -0.21
N TYR A 155 -12.52 6.44 -0.60
CA TYR A 155 -11.39 6.49 0.35
C TYR A 155 -11.06 7.90 0.84
N VAL A 156 -11.20 8.91 -0.02
CA VAL A 156 -11.05 10.31 0.39
C VAL A 156 -12.11 10.68 1.44
N LEU A 157 -13.36 10.27 1.23
CA LEU A 157 -14.44 10.47 2.21
C LEU A 157 -14.16 9.75 3.54
N LEU A 158 -13.70 8.49 3.51
CA LEU A 158 -13.34 7.75 4.73
C LEU A 158 -12.18 8.40 5.49
N ALA A 159 -11.18 8.94 4.79
CA ALA A 159 -10.08 9.67 5.40
C ALA A 159 -10.59 10.96 6.08
N PHE A 160 -11.45 11.74 5.41
CA PHE A 160 -12.07 12.93 6.00
C PHE A 160 -12.93 12.62 7.23
N LEU A 161 -13.70 11.52 7.19
CA LEU A 161 -14.48 11.07 8.34
C LEU A 161 -13.58 10.74 9.53
N LYS A 162 -12.48 10.00 9.33
CA LYS A 162 -11.54 9.66 10.41
C LYS A 162 -10.87 10.91 11.01
N VAL A 163 -10.44 11.85 10.18
CA VAL A 163 -9.86 13.12 10.66
C VAL A 163 -10.88 13.93 11.46
N SER A 164 -12.13 14.00 10.99
CA SER A 164 -13.20 14.73 11.67
C SER A 164 -13.53 14.12 13.04
N VAL A 165 -13.59 12.79 13.14
CA VAL A 165 -13.80 12.08 14.42
C VAL A 165 -12.64 12.33 15.39
N LEU A 166 -11.39 12.29 14.91
CA LEU A 166 -10.21 12.59 15.74
C LEU A 166 -10.26 14.03 16.28
N LEU A 167 -10.62 15.02 15.45
CA LEU A 167 -10.77 16.41 15.88
C LEU A 167 -11.85 16.58 16.94
N MET A 168 -12.99 15.89 16.79
CA MET A 168 -14.07 15.90 17.77
C MET A 168 -13.63 15.29 19.12
N LEU A 169 -12.90 14.18 19.09
CA LEU A 169 -12.35 13.55 20.30
C LEU A 169 -11.35 14.45 21.02
N VAL A 170 -10.45 15.10 20.26
CA VAL A 170 -9.49 16.06 20.81
C VAL A 170 -10.22 17.26 21.42
N GLY A 171 -11.24 17.79 20.74
CA GLY A 171 -12.09 18.85 21.25
C GLY A 171 -12.81 18.47 22.56
N ALA A 172 -13.37 17.27 22.62
CA ALA A 172 -14.01 16.73 23.83
C ALA A 172 -13.02 16.60 25.00
N ILE A 173 -11.80 16.13 24.74
CA ILE A 173 -10.73 16.05 25.76
C ILE A 173 -10.37 17.45 26.27
N PHE A 174 -10.22 18.44 25.39
CA PHE A 174 -9.97 19.83 25.81
C PHE A 174 -11.14 20.42 26.60
N TRP A 175 -12.38 20.12 26.21
CA TRP A 175 -13.57 20.56 26.93
C TRP A 175 -13.66 19.94 28.34
N LEU A 176 -13.40 18.64 28.48
CA LEU A 176 -13.37 17.95 29.77
C LEU A 176 -12.27 18.51 30.67
N LYS A 177 -11.08 18.77 30.11
CA LYS A 177 -9.96 19.36 30.84
C LYS A 177 -10.23 20.81 31.26
N GLY A 178 -10.94 21.59 30.43
CA GLY A 178 -11.40 22.93 30.75
C GLY A 178 -12.56 22.94 31.78
N SER A 179 -13.41 21.93 31.77
CA SER A 179 -14.48 21.73 32.76
C SER A 179 -13.89 21.38 34.13
N GLN A 180 -12.81 20.60 34.19
CA GLN A 180 -12.08 20.32 35.43
C GLN A 180 -11.44 21.59 36.03
N GLN A 181 -11.09 22.59 35.21
CA GLN A 181 -10.62 23.89 35.69
C GLN A 181 -11.75 24.86 36.09
N ARG A 182 -13.00 24.60 35.70
CA ARG A 182 -14.19 25.42 36.06
C ARG A 182 -14.99 24.92 37.27
N LEU A 183 -14.65 23.78 37.88
CA LEU A 183 -15.16 23.40 39.20
C LEU A 183 -14.04 23.33 40.25
N PRO A 184 -13.68 24.49 40.83
CA PRO A 184 -13.28 24.50 42.24
C PRO A 184 -14.02 25.56 43.08
N ILE A 185 -14.96 26.33 42.51
CA ILE A 185 -15.58 27.45 43.25
C ILE A 185 -16.72 26.99 44.18
N TYR A 186 -17.45 25.91 43.86
CA TYR A 186 -18.60 25.50 44.68
C TYR A 186 -18.21 24.75 45.97
N MET A 187 -16.98 24.24 46.09
CA MET A 187 -16.53 23.55 47.31
C MET A 187 -15.81 24.43 48.32
N ASN A 188 -15.43 25.67 47.98
CA ASN A 188 -14.79 26.58 48.93
C ASN A 188 -15.79 27.36 49.80
N LEU A 189 -17.05 27.51 49.39
CA LEU A 189 -18.04 28.26 50.18
C LEU A 189 -18.60 27.45 51.37
N SER A 190 -18.50 26.12 51.31
CA SER A 190 -18.90 25.23 52.40
C SER A 190 -17.87 25.19 53.54
N SER A 191 -16.60 25.46 53.26
CA SER A 191 -15.52 25.39 54.24
C SER A 191 -15.40 26.66 55.10
N ASP A 192 -15.84 27.80 54.59
CA ASP A 192 -15.78 29.06 55.35
C ASP A 192 -16.98 29.22 56.31
N LEU A 193 -18.15 28.65 56.00
CA LEU A 193 -19.33 28.67 56.90
C LEU A 193 -19.23 27.74 58.13
N VAL A 194 -18.26 26.81 58.17
CA VAL A 194 -18.05 25.89 59.30
C VAL A 194 -17.04 26.45 60.32
N ARG A 195 -16.27 27.48 59.95
CA ARG A 195 -15.21 28.04 60.83
C ARG A 195 -15.73 29.13 61.80
N ASP A 196 -16.93 29.67 61.57
CA ASP A 196 -17.52 30.75 62.38
C ASP A 196 -18.46 30.27 63.51
N THR A 197 -18.50 28.96 63.82
CA THR A 197 -19.45 28.40 64.81
C THR A 197 -18.84 27.50 65.88
N ALA A 198 -17.58 27.75 66.29
CA ALA A 198 -17.00 27.12 67.47
C ALA A 198 -16.73 28.20 68.55
N PRO A 199 -17.37 28.10 69.74
CA PRO A 199 -17.20 29.06 70.84
C PRO A 199 -15.83 28.95 71.54
#